data_AF-A0A4Y6V3X8-F1
#
_entry.id   AF-A0A4Y6V3X8-F1
#
_cell.length_a   1.000
_cell.length_b   1.000
_cell.length_c   1.000
_cell.angle_alpha   90.00
_cell.angle_beta   90.00
_cell.angle_gamma   90.00
#
_symmetry.space_group_name_H-M   'P 1'
#
loop_
_entity.id
_entity.type
_entity.pdbx_description
1 polymer ?
#
loop_
_entity_poly.entity_id
_entity_poly.type
_entity_poly.pdbx_seq_one_letter_code
_entity_poly.pdbx_strand_id
1 'polypeptide(L)'
;MGSRYEAVRELEPIIRQVIEKLEPDKGPDEQERRDAAANTLASLDRRELWVIETVREIGFSGRGCRTVHTGEPGGFTLEFFAVPIEESVDELLKRYAELLEYQTEKQFITRLTRYRGVSAELEEGLRLLTELHHDKDDKASGPWPEPASLEPDPTMPTEIVLLGIFDDFPSAYALREDLVRQLPELQLKFDRWLGGLNYVSPLHQLYEEYSEEGELMDRAYRAQYGASHFVDWLNARYGQYVGREVPVPANKAGLTVLNF
;
A
#
# COMPACT_ATOMS: atom_id res chain seq x y z
N MET A 1 -0.54 -8.19 21.85
CA MET A 1 -1.49 -7.32 21.14
C MET A 1 -2.86 -7.92 21.24
N GLY A 2 -3.85 -7.11 21.62
CA GLY A 2 -5.24 -7.51 21.65
C GLY A 2 -5.84 -7.65 20.25
N SER A 3 -7.10 -7.22 20.09
CA SER A 3 -7.80 -7.08 18.82
C SER A 3 -6.99 -6.35 17.74
N ARG A 4 -7.32 -6.55 16.46
CA ARG A 4 -6.65 -5.81 15.37
C ARG A 4 -6.73 -4.30 15.54
N TYR A 5 -7.89 -3.80 15.96
CA TYR A 5 -8.12 -2.39 16.22
C TYR A 5 -7.37 -1.88 17.47
N GLU A 6 -7.25 -2.69 18.53
CA GLU A 6 -6.41 -2.31 19.68
C GLU A 6 -4.94 -2.14 19.29
N ALA A 7 -4.40 -2.97 18.39
CA ALA A 7 -3.04 -2.77 17.89
C ALA A 7 -2.88 -1.43 17.13
N VAL A 8 -3.90 -1.00 16.38
CA VAL A 8 -3.92 0.34 15.76
C VAL A 8 -3.93 1.43 16.84
N ARG A 9 -4.75 1.28 17.87
CA ARG A 9 -4.86 2.24 18.99
C ARG A 9 -3.58 2.34 19.81
N GLU A 10 -2.88 1.23 20.02
CA GLU A 10 -1.57 1.19 20.68
C GLU A 10 -0.51 1.98 19.88
N LEU A 11 -0.58 1.93 18.54
CA LEU A 11 0.36 2.60 17.65
C LEU A 11 -0.06 4.01 17.21
N GLU A 12 -1.29 4.44 17.48
CA GLU A 12 -1.79 5.77 17.11
C GLU A 12 -0.85 6.92 17.54
N PRO A 13 -0.27 6.96 18.75
CA PRO A 13 0.68 8.01 19.14
C PRO A 13 1.91 8.08 18.21
N ILE A 14 2.39 6.92 17.75
CA ILE A 14 3.53 6.84 16.83
C ILE A 14 3.11 7.28 15.42
N ILE A 15 1.92 6.87 14.98
CA ILE A 15 1.36 7.31 13.69
C ILE A 15 1.25 8.84 13.65
N ARG A 16 0.70 9.45 14.70
CA ARG A 16 0.61 10.92 14.81
C ARG A 16 1.98 11.60 14.82
N GLN A 17 2.96 11.03 15.50
CA GLN A 17 4.33 11.54 15.46
C GLN A 17 4.93 11.48 14.04
N VAL A 18 4.64 10.43 13.26
CA VAL A 18 5.07 10.31 11.86
C VAL A 18 4.38 11.37 10.99
N ILE A 19 3.07 11.55 11.16
CA ILE A 19 2.28 12.60 10.47
C ILE A 19 2.89 13.98 10.74
N GLU A 20 3.10 14.36 12.01
CA GLU A 20 3.69 15.65 12.40
C GLU A 20 5.07 15.90 11.76
N LYS A 21 5.88 14.85 11.59
CA LYS A 21 7.20 14.97 10.95
C LYS A 21 7.10 15.15 9.44
N LEU A 22 6.05 14.61 8.81
CA LEU A 22 5.82 14.67 7.38
C LEU A 22 5.05 15.94 6.97
N GLU A 23 4.19 16.49 7.83
CA GLU A 23 3.37 17.67 7.54
C GLU A 23 4.13 18.99 7.68
N PRO A 24 3.93 19.94 6.75
CA PRO A 24 4.57 21.25 6.82
C PRO A 24 3.73 22.25 7.63
N ASP A 25 4.23 22.73 8.76
CA ASP A 25 3.71 23.96 9.38
C ASP A 25 4.70 25.14 9.28
N LYS A 26 6.00 24.83 9.30
CA LYS A 26 7.19 25.67 9.02
C LYS A 26 8.36 24.86 9.55
N GLY A 27 9.32 24.50 8.71
CA GLY A 27 10.35 23.57 9.15
C GLY A 27 11.23 23.03 8.03
N PRO A 28 12.14 22.10 8.37
CA PRO A 28 13.31 21.70 7.59
C PRO A 28 13.01 21.19 6.17
N ASP A 29 14.07 21.02 5.38
CA ASP A 29 14.04 20.48 4.02
C ASP A 29 13.21 19.18 3.93
N GLU A 30 12.58 18.91 2.78
CA GLU A 30 11.75 17.71 2.57
C GLU A 30 12.52 16.41 2.88
N GLN A 31 13.82 16.36 2.59
CA GLN A 31 14.64 15.19 2.89
C GLN A 31 14.86 15.02 4.39
N GLU A 32 15.17 16.09 5.12
CA GLU A 32 15.39 16.05 6.58
C GLU A 32 14.14 15.55 7.32
N ARG A 33 12.95 15.93 6.86
CA ARG A 33 11.66 15.45 7.39
C ARG A 33 11.46 13.97 7.15
N ARG A 34 11.74 13.50 5.94
CA ARG A 34 11.69 12.07 5.59
C ARG A 34 12.66 11.26 6.43
N ASP A 35 13.88 11.76 6.64
CA ASP A 35 14.88 11.11 7.47
C ASP A 35 14.43 11.05 8.94
N ALA A 36 13.81 12.12 9.46
CA ALA A 36 13.25 12.14 10.81
C ALA A 36 12.09 11.15 10.99
N ALA A 37 11.20 11.02 10.00
CA ALA A 37 10.15 10.02 9.98
C ALA A 37 10.74 8.60 9.90
N ALA A 38 11.69 8.35 8.99
CA ALA A 38 12.38 7.07 8.83
C ALA A 38 13.06 6.61 10.13
N ASN A 39 13.72 7.52 10.85
CA ASN A 39 14.35 7.22 12.14
C ASN A 39 13.33 6.80 13.21
N THR A 40 12.11 7.34 13.16
CA THR A 40 11.02 6.94 14.08
C THR A 40 10.60 5.51 13.78
N LEU A 41 10.35 5.23 12.50
CA LEU A 41 9.90 3.93 12.01
C LEU A 41 10.96 2.84 12.17
N ALA A 42 12.25 3.18 12.07
CA ALA A 42 13.36 2.23 12.24
C ALA A 42 13.49 1.65 13.66
N SER A 43 12.81 2.23 14.65
CA SER A 43 12.77 1.70 16.01
C SER A 43 11.69 0.64 16.23
N LEU A 44 10.78 0.49 15.26
CA LEU A 44 9.64 -0.40 15.33
C LEU A 44 9.98 -1.77 14.75
N ASP A 45 9.34 -2.80 15.28
CA ASP A 45 9.42 -4.12 14.67
C ASP A 45 8.56 -4.20 13.40
N ARG A 46 8.80 -5.24 12.59
CA ARG A 46 8.03 -5.47 11.37
C ARG A 46 6.52 -5.48 11.57
N ARG A 47 6.01 -6.05 12.66
CA ARG A 47 4.58 -6.17 12.90
C ARG A 47 3.98 -4.79 13.18
N GLU A 48 4.67 -3.95 13.94
CA GLU A 48 4.27 -2.58 14.17
C GLU A 48 4.26 -1.77 12.86
N LEU A 49 5.30 -1.91 12.03
CA LEU A 49 5.35 -1.30 10.69
C LEU A 49 4.21 -1.76 9.78
N TRP A 50 3.87 -3.05 9.85
CA TRP A 50 2.78 -3.65 9.08
C TRP A 50 1.42 -3.07 9.48
N VAL A 51 1.18 -2.85 10.77
CA VAL A 51 -0.03 -2.16 11.26
C VAL A 51 -0.11 -0.75 10.71
N ILE A 52 0.98 0.02 10.80
CA ILE A 52 1.02 1.41 10.34
C ILE A 52 0.78 1.50 8.82
N GLU A 53 1.42 0.65 8.03
CA GLU A 53 1.21 0.62 6.57
C GLU A 53 -0.23 0.19 6.22
N THR A 54 -0.81 -0.73 6.98
CA THR A 54 -2.22 -1.13 6.80
C THR A 54 -3.15 0.07 7.04
N VAL A 55 -2.89 0.89 8.06
CA VAL A 55 -3.63 2.13 8.31
C VAL A 55 -3.49 3.09 7.12
N ARG A 56 -2.27 3.26 6.59
CA ARG A 56 -2.02 4.10 5.41
C ARG A 56 -2.82 3.64 4.20
N GLU A 57 -2.74 2.36 3.85
CA GLU A 57 -3.46 1.78 2.71
C GLU A 57 -4.98 1.96 2.85
N ILE A 58 -5.50 1.79 4.06
CA ILE A 58 -6.90 2.05 4.39
C ILE A 58 -7.25 3.53 4.19
N GLY A 59 -6.41 4.48 4.60
CA GLY A 59 -6.72 5.89 4.38
C GLY A 59 -6.60 6.32 2.92
N PHE A 60 -5.65 5.72 2.21
CA PHE A 60 -5.43 6.01 0.79
C PHE A 60 -6.59 5.56 -0.11
N SER A 61 -7.19 4.40 0.19
CA SER A 61 -8.21 3.78 -0.67
C SER A 61 -9.57 3.56 0.01
N GLY A 62 -9.66 3.84 1.31
CA GLY A 62 -10.88 3.87 2.12
C GLY A 62 -11.94 4.84 1.63
N ARG A 63 -11.52 5.85 0.86
CA ARG A 63 -12.34 6.92 0.34
C ARG A 63 -12.09 7.16 -1.13
N GLY A 64 -13.05 7.79 -1.79
CA GLY A 64 -12.77 8.38 -3.09
C GLY A 64 -11.86 9.60 -2.90
N CYS A 65 -11.00 9.86 -3.89
CA CYS A 65 -9.99 10.91 -3.80
C CYS A 65 -10.01 11.76 -5.06
N ARG A 66 -9.98 13.07 -4.88
CA ARG A 66 -9.81 14.04 -5.96
C ARG A 66 -8.44 14.67 -5.85
N THR A 67 -7.68 14.60 -6.93
CA THR A 67 -6.44 15.35 -7.06
C THR A 67 -6.77 16.72 -7.62
N VAL A 68 -6.56 17.76 -6.81
CA VAL A 68 -6.81 19.15 -7.19
C VAL A 68 -5.46 19.83 -7.42
N HIS A 69 -5.20 20.26 -8.64
CA HIS A 69 -4.00 21.04 -8.96
C HIS A 69 -4.13 22.46 -8.42
N THR A 70 -3.10 22.92 -7.70
CA THR A 70 -3.11 24.24 -7.06
C THR A 70 -2.64 25.37 -7.98
N GLY A 71 -2.29 25.05 -9.23
CA GLY A 71 -1.74 25.99 -10.21
C GLY A 71 -0.24 26.28 -10.05
N GLU A 72 0.40 25.77 -8.99
CA GLU A 72 1.85 25.83 -8.80
C GLU A 72 2.56 24.63 -9.45
N PRO A 73 3.80 24.79 -9.99
CA PRO A 73 4.56 23.66 -10.53
C PRO A 73 4.78 22.55 -9.50
N GLY A 74 4.18 21.38 -9.74
CA GLY A 74 4.23 20.24 -8.82
C GLY A 74 3.35 20.37 -7.57
N GLY A 75 2.48 21.38 -7.52
CA GLY A 75 1.50 21.59 -6.46
C GLY A 75 0.18 20.85 -6.74
N PHE A 76 -0.20 19.96 -5.83
CA PHE A 76 -1.52 19.34 -5.80
C PHE A 76 -1.96 19.13 -4.35
N THR A 77 -3.27 19.10 -4.14
CA THR A 77 -3.90 18.67 -2.90
C THR A 77 -4.77 17.45 -3.16
N LEU A 78 -4.88 16.58 -2.17
CA LEU A 78 -5.81 15.45 -2.20
C LEU A 78 -7.04 15.81 -1.39
N GLU A 79 -8.22 15.70 -2.00
CA GLU A 79 -9.51 15.84 -1.33
C GLU A 79 -10.18 14.48 -1.23
N PHE A 80 -10.38 13.98 -0.01
CA PHE A 80 -11.07 12.71 0.22
C PHE A 80 -12.58 12.92 0.42
N PHE A 81 -13.40 12.05 -0.15
CA PHE A 81 -14.86 12.07 0.03
C PHE A 81 -15.42 10.68 0.35
N ALA A 82 -16.56 10.66 1.05
CA ALA A 82 -17.13 9.42 1.55
C ALA A 82 -17.60 8.49 0.43
N VAL A 83 -17.29 7.21 0.60
CA VAL A 83 -17.76 6.08 -0.20
C VAL A 83 -18.30 5.03 0.77
N PRO A 84 -19.37 4.29 0.42
CA PRO A 84 -19.93 3.29 1.31
C PRO A 84 -18.93 2.16 1.61
N ILE A 85 -18.75 1.83 2.89
CA ILE A 85 -17.96 0.67 3.34
C ILE A 85 -18.87 -0.27 4.12
N GLU A 86 -19.19 -1.41 3.50
CA GLU A 86 -20.09 -2.41 4.08
C GLU A 86 -19.41 -3.25 5.17
N GLU A 87 -18.09 -3.34 5.14
CA GLU A 87 -17.28 -4.25 5.98
C GLU A 87 -17.01 -3.72 7.38
N SER A 88 -16.84 -4.62 8.35
CA SER A 88 -16.42 -4.24 9.70
C SER A 88 -14.97 -3.75 9.71
N VAL A 89 -14.58 -3.07 10.80
CA VAL A 89 -13.19 -2.66 11.02
C VAL A 89 -12.24 -3.85 11.03
N ASP A 90 -12.64 -4.98 11.65
CA ASP A 90 -11.83 -6.19 11.69
C ASP A 90 -11.63 -6.81 10.30
N GLU A 91 -12.69 -6.88 9.49
CA GLU A 91 -12.66 -7.37 8.11
C GLU A 91 -11.80 -6.47 7.20
N LEU A 92 -11.83 -5.16 7.45
CA LEU A 92 -11.03 -4.18 6.74
C LEU A 92 -9.55 -4.36 7.06
N LEU A 93 -9.19 -4.31 8.35
CA LEU A 93 -7.82 -4.46 8.82
C LEU A 93 -7.21 -5.80 8.38
N LYS A 94 -7.97 -6.89 8.49
CA LYS A 94 -7.50 -8.22 8.07
C LYS A 94 -7.11 -8.23 6.60
N ARG A 95 -7.96 -7.69 5.72
CA ARG A 95 -7.75 -7.79 4.27
C ARG A 95 -6.56 -6.98 3.79
N TYR A 96 -6.44 -5.74 4.26
CA TYR A 96 -5.28 -4.91 3.92
C TYR A 96 -4.00 -5.46 4.52
N ALA A 97 -4.06 -6.04 5.72
CA ALA A 97 -2.92 -6.73 6.30
C ALA A 97 -2.44 -7.89 5.40
N GLU A 98 -3.34 -8.76 4.94
CA GLU A 98 -3.02 -9.90 4.07
C GLU A 98 -2.30 -9.50 2.77
N LEU A 99 -2.58 -8.30 2.23
CA LEU A 99 -1.89 -7.76 1.04
C LEU A 99 -0.43 -7.36 1.28
N LEU A 100 -0.04 -7.18 2.54
CA LEU A 100 1.25 -6.66 2.96
C LEU A 100 2.10 -7.73 3.67
N GLU A 101 1.62 -8.98 3.71
CA GLU A 101 2.16 -10.08 4.52
C GLU A 101 3.63 -10.44 4.22
N TYR A 102 4.13 -10.14 3.01
CA TYR A 102 5.48 -10.48 2.57
C TYR A 102 6.42 -9.27 2.43
N GLN A 103 5.96 -8.08 2.83
CA GLN A 103 6.82 -6.89 2.80
C GLN A 103 7.82 -6.88 3.94
N THR A 104 9.03 -6.42 3.63
CA THR A 104 10.12 -6.26 4.59
C THR A 104 10.00 -4.96 5.36
N GLU A 105 10.65 -4.86 6.53
CA GLU A 105 10.75 -3.62 7.31
C GLU A 105 11.27 -2.45 6.45
N LYS A 106 12.29 -2.72 5.62
CA LYS A 106 12.83 -1.73 4.69
C LYS A 106 11.79 -1.24 3.69
N GLN A 107 10.96 -2.14 3.16
CA GLN A 107 9.89 -1.77 2.23
C GLN A 107 8.82 -0.92 2.91
N PHE A 108 8.39 -1.31 4.12
CA PHE A 108 7.46 -0.50 4.92
C PHE A 108 8.02 0.90 5.19
N ILE A 109 9.24 1.03 5.71
CA ILE A 109 9.87 2.33 5.99
C ILE A 109 9.97 3.17 4.71
N THR A 110 10.35 2.55 3.59
CA THR A 110 10.44 3.24 2.30
C THR A 110 9.08 3.79 1.88
N ARG A 111 8.02 2.98 1.92
CA ARG A 111 6.67 3.40 1.51
C ARG A 111 6.11 4.50 2.42
N LEU A 112 6.29 4.36 3.73
CA LEU A 112 5.85 5.32 4.75
C LEU A 112 6.63 6.64 4.76
N THR A 113 7.66 6.80 3.93
CA THR A 113 8.47 8.04 3.88
C THR A 113 8.63 8.61 2.47
N ARG A 114 8.33 7.83 1.42
CA ARG A 114 8.66 8.20 0.04
C ARG A 114 7.72 9.26 -0.56
N TYR A 115 6.42 9.21 -0.28
CA TYR A 115 5.43 10.03 -1.00
C TYR A 115 4.89 11.19 -0.16
N ARG A 116 4.58 12.32 -0.82
CA ARG A 116 4.07 13.53 -0.15
C ARG A 116 2.67 13.35 0.46
N GLY A 117 1.91 12.35 0.02
CA GLY A 117 0.56 12.07 0.50
C GLY A 117 0.50 11.24 1.79
N VAL A 118 1.61 10.68 2.26
CA VAL A 118 1.60 9.69 3.36
C VAL A 118 0.97 10.22 4.64
N SER A 119 1.20 11.49 4.99
CA SER A 119 0.61 12.06 6.20
C SER A 119 -0.92 12.13 6.11
N ALA A 120 -1.43 12.61 4.98
CA ALA A 120 -2.87 12.71 4.73
C ALA A 120 -3.52 11.33 4.68
N GLU A 121 -2.85 10.34 4.08
CA GLU A 121 -3.31 8.94 4.04
C GLU A 121 -3.35 8.32 5.45
N LEU A 122 -2.32 8.53 6.28
CA LEU A 122 -2.31 8.02 7.66
C LEU A 122 -3.41 8.67 8.53
N GLU A 123 -3.58 9.99 8.45
CA GLU A 123 -4.62 10.71 9.19
C GLU A 123 -6.01 10.23 8.75
N GLU A 124 -6.22 10.07 7.44
CA GLU A 124 -7.47 9.58 6.88
C GLU A 124 -7.76 8.13 7.30
N GLY A 125 -6.73 7.27 7.34
CA GLY A 125 -6.86 5.89 7.80
C GLY A 125 -7.30 5.80 9.26
N LEU A 126 -6.67 6.59 10.13
CA LEU A 126 -7.07 6.68 11.55
C LEU A 126 -8.51 7.18 11.70
N ARG A 127 -8.88 8.22 10.93
CA ARG A 127 -10.22 8.81 10.95
C ARG A 127 -11.27 7.78 10.53
N LEU A 128 -11.05 7.09 9.41
CA LEU A 128 -11.99 6.11 8.87
C LEU A 128 -12.19 4.92 9.81
N LEU A 129 -11.10 4.38 10.38
CA LEU A 129 -11.19 3.28 11.34
C LEU A 129 -11.96 3.67 12.60
N THR A 130 -11.81 4.92 13.06
CA THR A 130 -12.55 5.45 14.20
C THR A 130 -14.05 5.61 13.88
N GLU A 131 -14.39 6.17 12.73
CA GLU A 131 -15.79 6.31 12.27
C GLU A 131 -16.49 4.94 12.19
N LEU A 132 -15.86 3.97 11.52
CA LEU A 132 -16.43 2.64 11.33
C LEU A 132 -16.55 1.84 12.63
N HIS A 133 -15.64 2.02 13.58
CA HIS A 133 -15.69 1.35 14.88
C HIS A 133 -16.86 1.87 15.75
N HIS A 134 -17.21 3.15 15.63
CA HIS A 134 -18.36 3.72 16.34
C HIS A 134 -19.71 3.25 15.79
N ASP A 135 -19.79 2.99 14.47
CA ASP A 135 -21.04 2.62 13.80
C ASP A 135 -21.36 1.11 13.86
N LYS A 136 -20.35 0.26 14.09
CA LYS A 136 -20.50 -1.20 14.05
C LYS A 136 -20.11 -1.81 15.39
N ASP A 137 -21.08 -2.44 16.04
CA ASP A 137 -20.94 -3.23 17.28
C ASP A 137 -19.92 -4.38 17.03
N ASP A 138 -18.65 -4.12 17.32
CA ASP A 138 -17.49 -4.92 16.86
C ASP A 138 -17.38 -6.24 17.65
N LYS A 139 -18.19 -7.23 17.28
CA LYS A 139 -18.35 -8.51 18.03
C LYS A 139 -17.36 -9.60 17.65
N ALA A 140 -16.52 -9.37 16.66
CA ALA A 140 -15.50 -10.34 16.25
C ALA A 140 -14.22 -9.60 15.92
N SER A 141 -13.31 -9.50 16.90
CA SER A 141 -11.93 -9.20 16.57
C SER A 141 -11.07 -10.44 16.69
N GLY A 142 -10.51 -10.84 15.56
CA GLY A 142 -9.44 -11.84 15.53
C GLY A 142 -8.09 -11.22 15.89
N PRO A 143 -7.08 -12.04 16.20
CA PRO A 143 -5.71 -11.55 16.28
C PRO A 143 -5.24 -11.05 14.90
N TRP A 144 -4.27 -10.14 14.91
CA TRP A 144 -3.50 -9.82 13.71
C TRP A 144 -2.97 -11.10 13.04
N PRO A 145 -2.98 -11.20 11.70
CA PRO A 145 -2.37 -12.33 11.01
C PRO A 145 -0.91 -12.52 11.46
N GLU A 146 -0.50 -13.78 11.59
CA GLU A 146 0.89 -14.09 11.90
C GLU A 146 1.76 -13.74 10.68
N PRO A 147 2.89 -13.05 10.88
CA PRO A 147 3.78 -12.72 9.77
C PRO A 147 4.33 -13.99 9.13
N ALA A 148 4.34 -14.04 7.80
CA ALA A 148 5.01 -15.11 7.07
C ALA A 148 6.48 -15.22 7.48
N SER A 149 7.03 -16.44 7.43
CA SER A 149 8.48 -16.63 7.54
C SER A 149 9.16 -15.97 6.35
N LEU A 150 10.09 -15.06 6.63
CA LEU A 150 10.65 -14.18 5.60
C LEU A 150 11.93 -14.70 4.94
N GLU A 151 12.28 -15.97 5.10
CA GLU A 151 13.52 -16.49 4.52
C GLU A 151 13.25 -17.02 3.10
N PRO A 152 13.76 -16.35 2.05
CA PRO A 152 13.70 -16.90 0.70
C PRO A 152 14.60 -18.13 0.62
N ASP A 153 14.12 -19.17 -0.05
CA ASP A 153 14.96 -20.33 -0.38
C ASP A 153 16.09 -19.86 -1.32
N PRO A 154 17.36 -19.85 -0.86
CA PRO A 154 18.48 -19.36 -1.66
C PRO A 154 18.81 -20.29 -2.84
N THR A 155 18.25 -21.50 -2.87
CA THR A 155 18.48 -22.49 -3.93
C THR A 155 17.41 -22.47 -5.01
N MET A 156 16.35 -21.68 -4.81
CA MET A 156 15.25 -21.58 -5.77
C MET A 156 15.73 -20.87 -7.05
N PRO A 157 15.57 -21.49 -8.24
CA PRO A 157 15.95 -20.85 -9.49
C PRO A 157 15.02 -19.66 -9.77
N THR A 158 15.61 -18.49 -10.03
CA THR A 158 14.87 -17.25 -10.30
C THR A 158 15.34 -16.54 -11.55
N GLU A 159 14.40 -15.93 -12.26
CA GLU A 159 14.62 -15.02 -13.39
C GLU A 159 14.27 -13.58 -12.97
N ILE A 160 15.02 -12.60 -13.48
CA ILE A 160 14.72 -11.18 -13.24
C ILE A 160 13.66 -10.71 -14.23
N VAL A 161 12.61 -10.11 -13.70
CA VAL A 161 11.54 -9.49 -14.49
C VAL A 161 11.40 -8.02 -14.12
N LEU A 162 10.98 -7.21 -15.08
CA LEU A 162 10.60 -5.82 -14.85
C LEU A 162 9.08 -5.74 -14.77
N LEU A 163 8.59 -5.23 -13.65
CA LEU A 163 7.19 -4.98 -13.41
C LEU A 163 7.02 -3.46 -13.24
N GLY A 164 6.26 -2.82 -14.12
CA GLY A 164 6.09 -1.37 -14.12
C GLY A 164 4.62 -0.97 -14.21
N ILE A 165 4.29 0.18 -13.63
CA ILE A 165 3.12 0.97 -14.01
C ILE A 165 3.64 2.05 -14.95
N PHE A 166 2.94 2.30 -16.05
CA PHE A 166 3.14 3.38 -17.04
C PHE A 166 4.41 4.24 -16.92
N ASP A 167 5.30 4.05 -17.91
CA ASP A 167 6.33 4.93 -18.47
C ASP A 167 7.55 5.46 -17.71
N ASP A 168 7.74 5.43 -16.38
CA ASP A 168 9.01 6.04 -15.85
C ASP A 168 9.80 5.32 -14.75
N PHE A 169 9.27 4.34 -14.01
CA PHE A 169 10.06 3.65 -12.98
C PHE A 169 9.74 2.16 -12.86
N PRO A 170 10.32 1.30 -13.73
CA PRO A 170 10.14 -0.14 -13.60
C PRO A 170 10.82 -0.63 -12.32
N SER A 171 10.09 -1.39 -11.50
CA SER A 171 10.66 -2.15 -10.39
C SER A 171 11.13 -3.51 -10.90
N ALA A 172 12.29 -3.97 -10.44
CA ALA A 172 12.82 -5.28 -10.81
C ALA A 172 12.53 -6.30 -9.71
N TYR A 173 12.13 -7.49 -10.12
CA TYR A 173 11.86 -8.60 -9.21
C TYR A 173 12.58 -9.86 -9.70
N ALA A 174 13.22 -10.57 -8.77
CA ALA A 174 13.66 -11.93 -9.00
C ALA A 174 12.49 -12.87 -8.68
N LEU A 175 11.92 -13.52 -9.70
CA LEU A 175 10.79 -14.43 -9.59
C LEU A 175 11.19 -15.86 -9.92
N ARG A 176 10.53 -16.85 -9.32
CA ARG A 176 10.73 -18.27 -9.62
C ARG A 176 10.49 -18.55 -11.12
N GLU A 177 11.40 -19.27 -11.77
CA GLU A 177 11.42 -19.45 -13.23
C GLU A 177 10.12 -20.04 -13.82
N ASP A 178 9.49 -21.00 -13.13
CA ASP A 178 8.23 -21.61 -13.54
C ASP A 178 7.06 -20.61 -13.53
N LEU A 179 7.12 -19.59 -12.66
CA LEU A 179 6.11 -18.54 -12.57
C LEU A 179 6.32 -17.47 -13.64
N VAL A 180 7.56 -17.16 -14.02
CA VAL A 180 7.85 -16.18 -15.08
C VAL A 180 7.13 -16.54 -16.38
N ARG A 181 7.09 -17.83 -16.73
CA ARG A 181 6.39 -18.33 -17.92
C ARG A 181 4.87 -18.21 -17.85
N GLN A 182 4.32 -18.06 -16.64
CA GLN A 182 2.89 -17.98 -16.38
C GLN A 182 2.45 -16.55 -16.02
N LEU A 183 3.35 -15.55 -16.09
CA LEU A 183 3.07 -14.19 -15.62
C LEU A 183 1.80 -13.58 -16.20
N PRO A 184 1.50 -13.66 -17.51
CA PRO A 184 0.24 -13.11 -18.04
C PRO A 184 -1.01 -13.77 -17.44
N GLU A 185 -0.98 -15.08 -17.22
CA GLU A 185 -2.09 -15.81 -16.61
C GLU A 185 -2.22 -15.52 -15.11
N LEU A 186 -1.09 -15.35 -14.43
CA LEU A 186 -1.04 -14.98 -13.02
C LEU A 186 -1.54 -13.55 -12.82
N GLN A 187 -1.21 -12.62 -13.71
CA GLN A 187 -1.75 -11.26 -13.70
C GLN A 187 -3.27 -11.29 -13.88
N LEU A 188 -3.79 -12.02 -14.86
CA LEU A 188 -5.24 -12.18 -15.01
C LEU A 188 -5.92 -12.80 -13.77
N LYS A 189 -5.25 -13.75 -13.10
CA LYS A 189 -5.74 -14.33 -11.84
C LYS A 189 -5.70 -13.32 -10.71
N PHE A 190 -4.69 -12.46 -10.67
CA PHE A 190 -4.57 -11.37 -9.70
C PHE A 190 -5.66 -10.33 -9.94
N ASP A 191 -5.85 -9.86 -11.18
CA ASP A 191 -6.92 -8.93 -11.56
C ASP A 191 -8.31 -9.50 -11.25
N ARG A 192 -8.53 -10.80 -11.49
CA ARG A 192 -9.77 -11.49 -11.11
C ARG A 192 -9.91 -11.69 -9.61
N TRP A 193 -8.81 -11.91 -8.90
CA TRP A 193 -8.83 -12.02 -7.45
C TRP A 193 -9.21 -10.65 -6.86
N LEU A 194 -8.66 -9.56 -7.40
CA LEU A 194 -9.03 -8.20 -7.07
C LEU A 194 -10.48 -7.87 -7.43
N GLY A 195 -10.93 -8.19 -8.65
CA GLY A 195 -12.31 -7.96 -9.10
C GLY A 195 -13.34 -8.91 -8.50
N GLY A 196 -12.91 -10.08 -8.03
CA GLY A 196 -13.71 -11.10 -7.36
C GLY A 196 -14.06 -10.73 -5.91
N LEU A 197 -13.49 -9.65 -5.38
CA LEU A 197 -13.89 -9.01 -4.11
C LEU A 197 -15.22 -8.25 -4.22
N ASN A 198 -16.02 -8.56 -5.25
CA ASN A 198 -17.19 -7.82 -5.74
C ASN A 198 -16.87 -6.36 -6.06
N TYR A 199 -17.31 -5.90 -7.23
CA TYR A 199 -17.16 -4.54 -7.76
C TYR A 199 -17.90 -3.44 -6.94
N VAL A 200 -18.03 -3.61 -5.62
CA VAL A 200 -18.59 -2.67 -4.65
C VAL A 200 -17.74 -2.67 -3.37
N SER A 201 -16.41 -2.70 -3.52
CA SER A 201 -15.53 -2.30 -2.43
C SER A 201 -14.67 -1.15 -2.95
N PRO A 202 -14.92 0.11 -2.51
CA PRO A 202 -14.14 1.28 -2.93
C PRO A 202 -12.65 1.19 -2.58
N LEU A 203 -12.24 0.12 -1.91
CA LEU A 203 -10.97 -0.13 -1.24
C LEU A 203 -9.82 -0.59 -2.15
N HIS A 204 -10.08 -0.88 -3.43
CA HIS A 204 -9.03 -1.22 -4.41
C HIS A 204 -9.11 -0.43 -5.71
N GLN A 205 -10.10 0.47 -5.78
CA GLN A 205 -10.26 1.37 -6.91
C GLN A 205 -10.36 2.78 -6.35
N LEU A 206 -9.29 3.56 -6.52
CA LEU A 206 -9.40 4.99 -6.24
C LEU A 206 -10.39 5.52 -7.26
N TYR A 207 -11.54 5.97 -6.77
CA TYR A 207 -12.33 6.85 -7.58
C TYR A 207 -11.54 8.14 -7.66
N GLU A 208 -10.93 8.35 -8.81
CA GLU A 208 -10.14 9.53 -9.10
C GLU A 208 -10.99 10.50 -9.90
N GLU A 209 -11.05 11.73 -9.41
CA GLU A 209 -11.48 12.87 -10.19
C GLU A 209 -10.24 13.70 -10.53
N TYR A 210 -10.00 13.88 -11.83
CA TYR A 210 -8.99 14.79 -12.33
C TYR A 210 -9.67 16.11 -12.68
N SER A 211 -9.20 17.21 -12.09
CA SER A 211 -9.72 18.55 -12.39
C SER A 211 -8.58 19.51 -12.74
N GLU A 212 -8.77 20.30 -13.80
CA GLU A 212 -7.84 21.32 -14.26
C GLU A 212 -8.60 22.65 -14.34
N GLU A 213 -8.04 23.71 -13.75
CA GLU A 213 -8.66 25.06 -13.70
C GLU A 213 -10.10 25.10 -13.13
N GLY A 214 -10.48 24.11 -12.31
CA GLY A 214 -11.81 24.00 -11.70
C GLY A 214 -12.85 23.24 -12.55
N GLU A 215 -12.46 22.73 -13.72
CA GLU A 215 -13.30 21.85 -14.53
C GLU A 215 -12.94 20.38 -14.31
N LEU A 216 -13.95 19.52 -14.16
CA LEU A 216 -13.77 18.07 -14.05
C LEU A 216 -13.45 17.49 -15.43
N MET A 217 -12.23 16.97 -15.57
CA MET A 217 -11.66 16.51 -16.83
C MET A 217 -11.79 14.98 -17.01
N ASP A 218 -11.65 14.23 -15.92
CA ASP A 218 -11.79 12.76 -15.94
C ASP A 218 -12.36 12.24 -14.61
N ARG A 219 -13.04 11.11 -14.70
CA ARG A 219 -13.62 10.38 -13.56
C ARG A 219 -13.58 8.90 -13.85
N ALA A 220 -12.75 8.18 -13.11
CA ALA A 220 -12.65 6.73 -13.25
C ALA A 220 -12.34 6.06 -11.93
N TYR A 221 -12.80 4.83 -11.80
CA TYR A 221 -12.30 3.90 -10.81
C TYR A 221 -10.99 3.32 -11.32
N ARG A 222 -9.87 3.59 -10.62
CA ARG A 222 -8.54 3.12 -11.01
C ARG A 222 -8.00 2.13 -10.00
N ALA A 223 -7.60 0.97 -10.50
CA ALA A 223 -6.85 -0.04 -9.80
C ALA A 223 -5.64 0.58 -9.07
N GLN A 224 -5.63 0.54 -7.74
CA GLN A 224 -4.51 1.02 -6.91
C GLN A 224 -3.61 -0.14 -6.51
N TYR A 225 -3.00 -0.83 -7.48
CA TYR A 225 -2.05 -1.90 -7.19
C TYR A 225 -0.84 -1.83 -8.11
N GLY A 226 0.35 -1.71 -7.52
CA GLY A 226 1.61 -1.88 -8.22
C GLY A 226 2.19 -3.28 -8.15
N ALA A 227 3.34 -3.42 -8.80
CA ALA A 227 4.13 -4.64 -8.87
C ALA A 227 4.39 -5.30 -7.50
N SER A 228 4.58 -4.50 -6.44
CA SER A 228 4.81 -5.02 -5.10
C SER A 228 3.62 -5.85 -4.59
N HIS A 229 2.39 -5.38 -4.78
CA HIS A 229 1.19 -6.10 -4.33
C HIS A 229 0.98 -7.39 -5.11
N PHE A 230 1.28 -7.37 -6.42
CA PHE A 230 1.24 -8.58 -7.23
C PHE A 230 2.24 -9.63 -6.73
N VAL A 231 3.46 -9.21 -6.40
CA VAL A 231 4.52 -10.10 -5.92
C VAL A 231 4.19 -10.63 -4.52
N ASP A 232 3.68 -9.78 -3.62
CA ASP A 232 3.21 -10.22 -2.31
C ASP A 232 2.05 -11.21 -2.43
N TRP A 233 1.09 -10.96 -3.34
CA TRP A 233 0.01 -11.91 -3.63
C TRP A 233 0.53 -13.25 -4.15
N LEU A 234 1.56 -13.26 -5.00
CA LEU A 234 2.21 -14.51 -5.41
C LEU A 234 2.81 -15.22 -4.20
N ASN A 235 3.57 -14.52 -3.36
CA ASN A 235 4.20 -15.12 -2.19
C ASN A 235 3.16 -15.74 -1.24
N ALA A 236 2.08 -15.01 -0.95
CA ALA A 236 0.97 -15.49 -0.13
C ALA A 236 0.25 -16.69 -0.75
N ARG A 237 -0.04 -16.63 -2.05
CA ARG A 237 -0.69 -17.73 -2.78
C ARG A 237 0.10 -19.04 -2.74
N TYR A 238 1.43 -18.95 -2.76
CA TYR A 238 2.31 -20.12 -2.73
C TYR A 238 2.83 -20.46 -1.33
N GLY A 239 2.46 -19.68 -0.31
CA GLY A 239 2.87 -19.86 1.09
C GLY A 239 4.38 -19.77 1.31
N GLN A 240 5.12 -19.15 0.38
CA GLN A 240 6.57 -19.07 0.39
C GLN A 240 7.05 -17.93 -0.51
N TYR A 241 8.28 -17.46 -0.32
CA TYR A 241 8.90 -16.51 -1.25
C TYR A 241 9.10 -17.15 -2.63
N VAL A 242 8.33 -16.67 -3.60
CA VAL A 242 8.49 -16.97 -5.03
C VAL A 242 8.89 -15.73 -5.82
N GLY A 243 8.90 -14.56 -5.17
CA GLY A 243 9.30 -13.30 -5.76
C GLY A 243 9.85 -12.31 -4.73
N ARG A 244 10.92 -11.60 -5.08
CA ARG A 244 11.49 -10.54 -4.26
C ARG A 244 11.97 -9.36 -5.08
N GLU A 245 11.88 -8.18 -4.53
CA GLU A 245 12.41 -6.97 -5.15
C GLU A 245 13.94 -7.03 -5.22
N VAL A 246 14.50 -6.63 -6.35
CA VAL A 246 15.95 -6.56 -6.60
C VAL A 246 16.31 -5.23 -7.26
N PRO A 247 17.59 -4.79 -7.20
CA PRO A 247 18.01 -3.61 -7.92
C PRO A 247 17.74 -3.73 -9.42
N VAL A 248 17.28 -2.64 -10.04
CA VAL A 248 17.01 -2.60 -11.48
C VAL A 248 18.32 -2.84 -12.25
N PRO A 249 18.41 -3.87 -13.10
CA PRO A 249 19.61 -4.13 -13.89
C PRO A 249 19.96 -2.97 -14.82
N ALA A 250 21.25 -2.66 -14.93
CA ALA A 250 21.75 -1.64 -15.86
C ALA A 250 21.46 -2.00 -17.33
N ASN A 251 21.50 -3.30 -17.66
CA ASN A 251 21.08 -3.81 -18.96
C ASN A 251 19.68 -4.42 -18.86
N LYS A 252 18.71 -3.80 -19.52
CA LYS A 252 17.32 -4.25 -19.56
C LYS A 252 16.99 -5.14 -20.77
N ALA A 253 17.95 -5.36 -21.67
CA ALA A 253 17.73 -6.13 -22.89
C ALA A 253 17.41 -7.60 -22.58
N GLY A 254 16.31 -8.10 -23.14
CA GLY A 254 15.88 -9.50 -22.99
C GLY A 254 15.18 -9.81 -21.66
N LEU A 255 14.91 -8.81 -20.82
CA LEU A 255 14.09 -9.00 -19.62
C LEU A 255 12.61 -9.08 -19.98
N THR A 256 11.88 -9.97 -19.30
CA THR A 256 10.41 -9.99 -19.35
C THR A 256 9.88 -8.72 -18.71
N VAL A 257 9.02 -8.00 -19.43
CA VAL A 257 8.36 -6.78 -18.96
C VAL A 257 6.87 -7.02 -18.86
N LEU A 258 6.29 -6.73 -17.69
CA LEU A 258 4.85 -6.74 -17.46
C LEU A 258 4.41 -5.33 -17.04
N ASN A 259 3.37 -4.83 -17.70
CA ASN A 259 2.77 -3.54 -17.38
C ASN A 259 1.51 -3.76 -16.52
N PHE A 260 1.43 -3.03 -15.42
CA PHE A 260 0.28 -2.89 -14.54
C PHE A 260 -0.44 -1.58 -14.83
#